data_AF-A0A838S470-F1
#
_entry.id   AF-A0A838S470-F1
#
_cell.length_a   1.000
_cell.length_b   1.000
_cell.length_c   1.000
_cell.angle_alpha   90.00
_cell.angle_beta   90.00
_cell.angle_gamma   90.00
#
_symmetry.space_group_name_H-M   'P 1'
#
loop_
_entity.id
_entity.type
_entity.pdbx_description
1 polymer ?
#
loop_
_entity_poly.entity_id
_entity_poly.type
_entity_poly.pdbx_seq_one_letter_code
_entity_poly.pdbx_strand_id
1 'polypeptide(L)'
;MPNGANPWKLENFAERFDAWADLESPDGDLRCVVMAWVLTRGDDPYEGVRREPDFENLWFGAVPDSQHGSGHVVTCSYWIREASHTVYCDNFGTLSLPL
;
A
#
# COMPACT_ATOMS: atom_id res chain seq x y z
N MET A 1 -23.74 2.95 -12.10
CA MET A 1 -22.32 2.57 -12.16
C MET A 1 -21.54 3.86 -12.09
N PRO A 2 -20.77 4.15 -11.03
CA PRO A 2 -19.88 5.30 -11.09
C PRO A 2 -18.83 5.05 -12.19
N ASN A 3 -18.43 6.14 -12.85
CA ASN A 3 -17.83 6.24 -14.18
C ASN A 3 -16.72 5.23 -14.54
N GLY A 4 -16.66 4.89 -15.84
CA GLY A 4 -15.64 4.02 -16.46
C GLY A 4 -14.23 4.61 -16.47
N ALA A 5 -13.65 4.79 -15.28
CA ALA A 5 -12.22 5.02 -15.12
C ALA A 5 -11.48 3.72 -15.45
N ASN A 6 -10.46 3.82 -16.31
CA ASN A 6 -9.52 2.72 -16.52
C ASN A 6 -8.79 2.49 -15.18
N PRO A 7 -8.81 1.29 -14.58
CA PRO A 7 -8.13 1.07 -13.31
C PRO A 7 -6.62 1.30 -13.45
N TRP A 8 -5.99 1.73 -12.37
CA TRP A 8 -4.55 1.85 -12.26
C TRP A 8 -3.88 0.49 -12.35
N LYS A 9 -2.80 0.42 -13.11
CA LYS A 9 -1.98 -0.78 -13.18
C LYS A 9 -1.18 -0.91 -11.89
N LEU A 10 -1.42 -1.97 -11.13
CA LEU A 10 -0.64 -2.30 -9.93
C LEU A 10 0.60 -3.09 -10.34
N GLU A 11 1.78 -2.56 -10.03
CA GLU A 11 3.06 -3.18 -10.36
C GLU A 11 3.88 -3.40 -9.09
N ASN A 12 4.59 -4.52 -9.04
CA ASN A 12 5.49 -4.90 -7.94
C ASN A 12 4.82 -5.15 -6.56
N PHE A 13 3.50 -4.97 -6.43
CA PHE A 13 2.78 -5.20 -5.18
C PHE A 13 2.87 -6.65 -4.68
N ALA A 14 2.67 -7.64 -5.57
CA ALA A 14 2.73 -9.05 -5.18
C ALA A 14 4.12 -9.45 -4.66
N GLU A 15 5.18 -9.08 -5.38
CA GLU A 15 6.56 -9.36 -4.99
C GLU A 15 6.91 -8.70 -3.64
N ARG A 16 6.53 -7.43 -3.45
CA ARG A 16 6.80 -6.72 -2.19
C ARG A 16 5.96 -7.22 -1.03
N PHE A 17 4.72 -7.63 -1.29
CA PHE A 17 3.85 -8.24 -0.30
C PHE A 17 4.41 -9.58 0.18
N ASP A 18 4.82 -10.45 -0.75
CA ASP A 18 5.43 -11.73 -0.43
C ASP A 18 6.75 -11.54 0.34
N ALA A 19 7.61 -10.60 -0.08
CA ALA A 19 8.85 -10.30 0.63
C ALA A 19 8.62 -9.82 2.07
N TRP A 20 7.62 -8.97 2.30
CA TRP A 20 7.20 -8.56 3.65
C TRP A 20 6.65 -9.74 4.45
N ALA A 21 5.80 -10.56 3.84
CA ALA A 21 5.19 -11.72 4.48
C ALA A 21 6.22 -12.78 4.89
N ASP A 22 7.28 -12.97 4.10
CA ASP A 22 8.39 -13.85 4.40
C ASP A 22 9.26 -13.29 5.54
N LEU A 23 9.50 -11.98 5.55
CA LEU A 23 10.34 -11.32 6.55
C LEU A 23 9.66 -11.26 7.94
N GLU A 24 8.40 -10.83 7.98
CA GLU A 24 7.70 -10.52 9.23
C GLU A 24 6.77 -11.64 9.69
N SER A 25 6.52 -12.64 8.83
CA SER A 25 5.62 -13.78 9.13
C SER A 25 4.25 -13.35 9.72
N PRO A 26 3.53 -12.40 9.10
CA PRO A 26 2.23 -11.96 9.58
C PRO A 26 1.20 -13.08 9.49
N ASP A 27 0.17 -13.04 10.35
CA ASP A 27 -0.93 -13.99 10.30
C ASP A 27 -1.81 -13.82 9.04
N GLY A 28 -2.68 -14.80 8.80
CA GLY A 28 -3.51 -14.84 7.60
C GLY A 28 -4.51 -13.68 7.52
N ASP A 29 -5.02 -13.22 8.65
CA ASP A 29 -6.01 -12.15 8.70
C ASP A 29 -5.37 -10.81 8.35
N LEU A 30 -4.19 -10.52 8.92
CA LEU A 30 -3.41 -9.32 8.60
C LEU A 30 -2.98 -9.30 7.12
N ARG A 31 -2.58 -10.45 6.58
CA ARG A 31 -2.31 -10.60 5.14
C ARG A 31 -3.53 -10.27 4.28
N CYS A 32 -4.71 -10.74 4.68
CA CYS A 32 -5.96 -10.46 3.96
C CYS A 32 -6.32 -8.97 3.99
N VAL A 33 -6.16 -8.31 5.15
CA VAL A 33 -6.40 -6.86 5.29
C VAL A 33 -5.49 -6.05 4.36
N VAL A 34 -4.20 -6.33 4.37
CA VAL A 34 -3.22 -5.63 3.52
C VAL A 34 -3.52 -5.88 2.04
N MET A 35 -3.81 -7.12 1.65
CA MET A 35 -4.18 -7.44 0.27
C MET A 35 -5.45 -6.72 -0.18
N ALA A 36 -6.48 -6.67 0.67
CA ALA A 36 -7.72 -5.96 0.36
C ALA A 36 -7.47 -4.47 0.12
N TRP A 37 -6.62 -3.84 0.93
CA TRP A 37 -6.23 -2.44 0.75
C TRP A 37 -5.43 -2.20 -0.54
N VAL A 38 -4.52 -3.11 -0.90
CA VAL A 38 -3.75 -3.02 -2.17
C VAL A 38 -4.68 -2.94 -3.37
N LEU A 39 -5.75 -3.75 -3.38
CA LEU A 39 -6.68 -3.78 -4.50
C LEU A 39 -7.39 -2.43 -4.70
N THR A 40 -7.65 -1.65 -3.64
CA THR A 40 -8.29 -0.34 -3.77
C THR A 40 -7.40 0.69 -4.47
N ARG A 41 -6.08 0.49 -4.49
CA ARG A 41 -5.14 1.36 -5.24
C ARG A 41 -5.36 1.28 -6.75
N GLY A 42 -5.99 0.20 -7.22
CA GLY A 42 -6.41 0.06 -8.62
C GLY A 42 -7.53 1.05 -8.97
N ASP A 43 -8.34 1.44 -8.01
CA ASP A 43 -9.44 2.39 -8.21
C ASP A 43 -8.98 3.83 -7.94
N ASP A 44 -8.38 4.07 -6.76
CA ASP A 44 -7.84 5.37 -6.36
C ASP A 44 -6.54 5.21 -5.56
N PRO A 45 -5.36 5.51 -6.16
CA PRO A 45 -4.09 5.39 -5.48
C PRO A 45 -3.77 6.57 -4.56
N TYR A 46 -4.58 7.62 -4.49
CA TYR A 46 -4.30 8.78 -3.62
C TYR A 46 -5.05 8.71 -2.29
N GLU A 47 -6.05 7.84 -2.18
CA GLU A 47 -6.93 7.77 -1.02
C GLU A 47 -6.18 7.37 0.27
N GLY A 48 -6.27 8.18 1.32
CA GLY A 48 -5.77 7.82 2.65
C GLY A 48 -4.25 7.78 2.81
N VAL A 49 -3.50 8.23 1.81
CA VAL A 49 -2.03 8.32 1.83
C VAL A 49 -1.56 9.76 1.69
N ARG A 50 -0.33 10.04 2.11
CA ARG A 50 0.32 11.35 1.95
C ARG A 50 1.44 11.28 0.93
N ARG A 51 1.63 12.36 0.17
CA ARG A 51 2.79 12.52 -0.71
C ARG A 51 4.00 12.91 0.14
N GLU A 52 5.14 12.26 -0.10
CA GLU A 52 6.39 12.63 0.56
C GLU A 52 7.04 13.84 -0.14
N PRO A 53 7.42 14.90 0.60
CA PRO A 53 7.78 16.21 0.03
C PRO A 53 9.11 16.22 -0.74
N ASP A 54 10.00 15.27 -0.49
CA ASP A 54 11.35 15.22 -1.07
C ASP A 54 11.47 14.28 -2.29
N PHE A 55 10.34 13.73 -2.74
CA PHE A 55 10.28 12.77 -3.84
C PHE A 55 9.26 13.20 -4.89
N GLU A 56 9.51 12.86 -6.16
CA GLU A 56 8.66 13.33 -7.26
C GLU A 56 7.19 12.94 -7.08
N ASN A 57 6.88 11.65 -6.94
CA ASN A 57 5.51 11.19 -6.74
C ASN A 57 5.46 9.92 -5.87
N LEU A 58 6.24 9.94 -4.79
CA LEU A 58 6.20 8.91 -3.76
C LEU A 58 5.06 9.20 -2.79
N TRP A 59 4.26 8.17 -2.53
CA TRP A 59 3.16 8.19 -1.59
C TRP A 59 3.40 7.17 -0.51
N PHE A 60 2.97 7.52 0.70
CA PHE A 60 3.16 6.71 1.89
C PHE A 60 1.89 6.76 2.74
N GLY A 61 1.54 5.64 3.35
CA GLY A 61 0.52 5.63 4.39
C GLY A 61 0.39 4.30 5.10
N ALA A 62 -0.39 4.33 6.16
CA ALA A 62 -0.78 3.14 6.89
C ALA A 62 -1.89 2.40 6.15
N VAL A 63 -1.80 1.07 6.18
CA VAL A 63 -2.91 0.20 5.81
C VAL A 63 -3.97 0.29 6.91
N PRO A 64 -5.20 0.74 6.61
CA PRO A 64 -6.29 0.76 7.58
C PRO A 64 -6.57 -0.63 8.16
N ASP A 65 -7.04 -0.68 9.40
CA ASP A 65 -7.40 -1.92 10.11
C ASP A 65 -6.27 -2.96 10.24
N SER A 66 -5.02 -2.57 9.95
CA SER A 66 -3.84 -3.43 10.07
C SER A 66 -3.17 -3.33 11.45
N GLN A 67 -3.86 -2.76 12.45
CA GLN A 67 -3.29 -2.64 13.80
C GLN A 67 -3.14 -4.02 14.43
N HIS A 68 -1.94 -4.31 14.92
CA HIS A 68 -1.64 -5.61 15.53
C HIS A 68 -0.60 -5.45 16.65
N GLY A 69 -0.56 -6.45 17.53
CA GLY A 69 0.31 -6.43 18.70
C GLY A 69 0.11 -5.18 19.57
N SER A 70 1.19 -4.69 20.17
CA SER A 70 1.19 -3.52 21.04
C SER A 70 1.38 -2.19 20.27
N GLY A 71 0.46 -1.89 19.34
CA GLY A 71 0.43 -0.59 18.63
C GLY A 71 1.25 -0.53 17.35
N HIS A 72 1.41 -1.66 16.66
CA HIS A 72 2.03 -1.71 15.34
C HIS A 72 0.98 -1.61 14.24
N VAL A 73 1.37 -1.06 13.09
CA VAL A 73 0.54 -0.94 11.90
C VAL A 73 1.38 -1.23 10.66
N VAL A 74 0.78 -1.85 9.65
CA VAL A 74 1.44 -2.05 8.36
C VAL A 74 1.38 -0.75 7.59
N THR A 75 2.49 -0.40 6.95
CA THR A 75 2.64 0.78 6.10
C THR A 75 3.10 0.36 4.71
N CYS A 76 2.81 1.19 3.72
CA CYS A 76 3.22 0.97 2.35
C CYS A 76 3.70 2.29 1.74
N SER A 77 4.82 2.21 1.02
CA SER A 77 5.31 3.25 0.13
C SER A 77 5.17 2.81 -1.32
N TYR A 78 4.75 3.71 -2.20
CA TYR A 78 4.63 3.43 -3.63
C TYR A 78 4.74 4.69 -4.47
N TRP A 79 5.17 4.49 -5.71
CA TRP A 79 5.31 5.55 -6.70
C TRP A 79 4.09 5.56 -7.62
N ILE A 80 3.52 6.74 -7.83
CA ILE A 80 2.46 6.92 -8.84
C ILE A 80 3.10 7.47 -10.13
N ARG A 81 3.02 6.70 -11.20
CA ARG A 81 3.53 7.05 -12.53
C ARG A 81 2.36 7.43 -13.44
N GLU A 82 1.95 8.69 -13.37
CA GLU A 82 0.83 9.28 -14.11
C GLU A 82 0.85 8.96 -15.61
N ALA A 83 2.00 9.18 -16.26
CA ALA A 83 2.14 9.02 -17.71
C ALA A 83 1.85 7.59 -18.18
N SER A 84 2.10 6.59 -17.33
CA SER A 84 1.85 5.17 -17.59
C SER A 84 0.63 4.61 -16.86
N HIS A 85 -0.13 5.45 -16.15
CA HIS A 85 -1.27 5.04 -15.32
C HIS A 85 -0.95 3.84 -14.41
N THR A 86 0.22 3.88 -13.77
CA THR A 86 0.80 2.76 -13.00
C THR A 86 1.11 3.18 -11.57
N VAL A 87 0.79 2.31 -10.62
CA VAL A 87 1.17 2.41 -9.21
C VAL A 87 2.22 1.33 -8.97
N TYR A 88 3.44 1.75 -8.67
CA TYR A 88 4.57 0.86 -8.47
C TYR A 88 4.88 0.76 -6.98
N CYS A 89 4.67 -0.42 -6.39
CA CYS A 89 4.98 -0.67 -4.99
C CYS A 89 6.48 -0.58 -4.75
N ASP A 90 6.88 0.26 -3.80
CA ASP A 90 8.26 0.39 -3.37
C ASP A 90 8.53 -0.60 -2.24
N ASN A 91 7.78 -0.50 -1.13
CA ASN A 91 7.95 -1.36 0.02
C ASN A 91 6.68 -1.49 0.89
N PHE A 92 6.61 -2.60 1.63
CA PHE A 92 5.76 -2.76 2.82
C PHE A 92 6.63 -2.84 4.06
N GLY A 93 6.10 -2.43 5.20
CA GLY A 93 6.77 -2.66 6.47
C GLY A 93 5.89 -2.30 7.66
N THR A 94 6.23 -2.87 8.81
CA THR A 94 5.54 -2.57 10.05
C THR A 94 6.23 -1.46 10.84
N LEU A 95 5.45 -0.47 11.28
CA LEU A 95 5.92 0.64 12.11
C LEU A 95 5.06 0.74 13.39
N SER A 96 5.66 1.28 14.45
CA SER A 96 4.93 1.58 15.70
C SER A 96 4.23 2.94 15.60
N LEU A 97 3.04 3.03 16.19
CA LEU A 97 2.30 4.29 16.33
C LEU A 97 2.86 5.18 17.47
N PRO A 98 2.70 6.51 17.39
CA PRO A 98 2.17 7.27 16.25
C PRO A 98 3.17 7.37 15.09
N LEU A 99 2.64 7.47 13.87
CA LEU A 99 3.40 7.69 12.64
C LEU A 99 3.72 9.16 12.40
#